data_AF-A0A359D283-F1
#
_entry.id   AF-A0A359D283-F1
#
_cell.length_a   1.000
_cell.length_b   1.000
_cell.length_c   1.000
_cell.angle_alpha   90.00
_cell.angle_beta   90.00
_cell.angle_gamma   90.00
#
_symmetry.space_group_name_H-M   'P 1'
#
loop_
_entity.id
_entity.type
_entity.pdbx_description
1 polymer ?
#
loop_
_entity_poly.entity_id
_entity_poly.type
_entity_poly.pdbx_seq_one_letter_code
_entity_poly.pdbx_strand_id
1 'polypeptide(L)' 'MSTTIKKVASYTLIAIVLAFTVISLLAVWDIISLENVIKKLLTSLFIVFLSSVLVLFIFAVIIKDK' A
#
# COMPACT_ATOMS: atom_id res chain seq x y z
N MET A 1 -7.16 25.68 -6.48
CA MET A 1 -7.80 24.36 -6.77
C MET A 1 -8.73 24.04 -5.62
N SER A 2 -10.01 23.74 -5.88
CA SER A 2 -10.99 23.57 -4.80
C SER A 2 -10.56 22.45 -3.85
N THR A 3 -10.65 22.71 -2.55
CA THR A 3 -10.27 21.78 -1.47
C THR A 3 -11.00 20.44 -1.58
N THR A 4 -12.20 20.45 -2.18
CA THR A 4 -12.97 19.26 -2.56
C THR A 4 -12.23 18.35 -3.54
N ILE A 5 -11.60 18.90 -4.59
CA ILE A 5 -10.87 18.11 -5.59
C ILE A 5 -9.64 17.45 -4.96
N LYS A 6 -8.90 18.18 -4.10
CA LYS A 6 -7.77 17.61 -3.37
C LYS A 6 -8.21 16.48 -2.44
N LYS A 7 -9.32 16.64 -1.73
CA LYS A 7 -9.88 15.60 -0.84
C LYS A 7 -10.28 14.34 -1.63
N VAL A 8 -10.97 14.52 -2.75
CA VAL A 8 -11.41 13.40 -3.60
C VAL A 8 -10.22 12.67 -4.21
N ALA A 9 -9.24 13.39 -4.77
CA ALA A 9 -8.04 12.79 -5.32
C ALA A 9 -7.26 12.02 -4.26
N SER A 10 -7.13 12.60 -3.06
CA SER A 10 -6.44 11.97 -1.93
C SER A 10 -7.13 10.70 -1.44
N TYR A 11 -8.46 10.74 -1.27
CA TYR A 11 -9.23 9.57 -0.83
C TYR A 11 -9.21 8.45 -1.87
N THR A 12 -9.23 8.82 -3.16
CA THR A 12 -9.08 7.88 -4.27
C THR A 12 -7.69 7.23 -4.29
N LEU A 13 -6.64 8.02 -4.05
CA LEU A 13 -5.26 7.53 -3.98
C LEU A 13 -5.07 6.56 -2.81
N ILE A 14 -5.65 6.88 -1.64
CA ILE A 14 -5.65 5.99 -0.46
C ILE A 14 -6.34 4.65 -0.79
N ALA A 15 -7.53 4.70 -1.38
CA ALA A 15 -8.30 3.52 -1.71
C ALA A 15 -7.56 2.59 -2.68
N ILE A 16 -6.92 3.14 -3.72
CA ILE A 16 -6.13 2.39 -4.70
C ILE A 16 -4.92 1.73 -4.03
N VAL A 17 -4.18 2.46 -3.20
CA VAL A 17 -3.01 1.91 -2.50
C VAL A 17 -3.43 0.78 -1.55
N LEU A 18 -4.48 0.98 -0.75
CA LEU A 18 -5.00 -0.06 0.13
C LEU A 18 -5.42 -1.31 -0.65
N ALA A 19 -6.10 -1.16 -1.79
CA ALA A 19 -6.47 -2.28 -2.64
C ALA A 19 -5.23 -3.05 -3.15
N PHE A 20 -4.20 -2.34 -3.62
CA PHE A 20 -2.94 -2.95 -4.07
C PHE A 20 -2.18 -3.66 -2.95
N THR A 21 -2.19 -3.12 -1.74
CA THR A 21 -1.58 -3.75 -0.57
C THR A 21 -2.29 -5.07 -0.24
N VAL A 22 -3.62 -5.09 -0.24
CA VAL A 22 -4.40 -6.30 0.01
C VAL A 22 -4.15 -7.34 -1.08
N ILE A 23 -4.20 -6.96 -2.36
CA ILE A 23 -3.91 -7.86 -3.48
C ILE A 23 -2.50 -8.44 -3.39
N SER A 24 -1.49 -7.62 -3.03
CA SER A 24 -0.10 -8.08 -2.89
C SER A 24 0.05 -9.08 -1.75
N LEU A 25 -0.62 -8.87 -0.61
CA LEU A 25 -0.63 -9.81 0.50
C LEU A 25 -1.27 -11.15 0.09
N LEU A 26 -2.40 -11.11 -0.63
CA LEU A 26 -3.04 -12.32 -1.14
C LEU A 26 -2.17 -13.04 -2.18
N ALA A 27 -1.48 -12.31 -3.06
CA ALA A 27 -0.59 -12.88 -4.07
C ALA A 27 0.62 -13.59 -3.45
N VAL A 28 1.22 -13.03 -2.39
CA VAL A 28 2.34 -13.69 -1.69
C VAL A 28 1.91 -14.99 -1.01
N TRP A 29 0.66 -15.08 -0.54
CA TRP A 29 0.21 -16.25 0.19
C TRP A 29 -0.14 -17.46 -0.68
N ASP A 30 0.07 -17.38 -2.00
CA ASP A 30 -0.11 -18.43 -3.02
C ASP A 30 -0.27 -19.83 -2.40
N ILE A 31 -1.55 -20.21 -2.26
CA ILE A 31 -2.17 -21.07 -1.25
C ILE A 31 -1.33 -22.32 -0.95
N ILE A 32 -0.46 -22.23 0.08
CA ILE A 32 0.36 -23.29 0.70
C ILE A 32 1.32 -24.04 -0.26
N SER A 33 2.63 -23.72 -0.15
CA SER A 33 3.74 -24.61 -0.53
C SER A 33 4.93 -24.35 0.40
N LEU A 34 5.26 -25.35 1.21
CA LEU A 34 6.17 -25.29 2.37
C LEU A 34 7.66 -25.15 2.01
N GLU A 35 8.01 -25.07 0.73
CA GLU A 35 9.40 -25.16 0.27
C GLU A 35 10.15 -23.80 0.18
N ASN A 36 9.51 -22.67 0.48
CA ASN A 36 10.15 -21.34 0.36
C ASN A 36 9.71 -20.34 1.43
N VAL A 37 9.56 -20.80 2.68
CA VAL A 37 9.03 -20.00 3.80
C VAL A 37 9.83 -18.71 4.04
N ILE A 38 11.17 -18.80 4.04
CA ILE A 38 12.06 -17.65 4.27
C ILE A 38 11.91 -16.58 3.18
N LYS A 39 11.82 -17.00 1.90
CA LYS A 39 11.60 -16.07 0.78
C LYS A 39 10.23 -15.39 0.91
N LYS A 40 9.16 -16.14 1.21
CA LYS A 40 7.82 -15.55 1.41
C LYS A 40 7.80 -14.55 2.57
N LEU A 41 8.50 -14.83 3.67
CA LEU A 41 8.61 -13.89 4.80
C LEU A 41 9.32 -12.60 4.39
N LEU A 42 10.46 -12.69 3.68
CA LEU A 42 11.16 -11.52 3.15
C LEU A 42 10.29 -10.73 2.16
N THR A 43 9.57 -11.40 1.26
CA THR A 43 8.67 -10.75 0.31
C THR A 43 7.50 -10.06 1.02
N SER A 44 6.89 -10.70 2.01
CA SER A 44 5.82 -10.08 2.81
C SER A 44 6.33 -8.86 3.58
N LEU A 45 7.51 -8.95 4.19
CA LEU A 45 8.13 -7.82 4.90
C LEU A 45 8.42 -6.67 3.94
N PHE A 46 8.91 -6.97 2.74
CA PHE A 46 9.15 -5.99 1.68
C PHE A 46 7.86 -5.33 1.20
N ILE A 47 6.76 -6.07 1.06
CA ILE A 47 5.44 -5.54 0.69
C ILE A 47 4.87 -4.64 1.77
N VAL A 48 4.98 -5.02 3.04
CA VAL A 48 4.56 -4.17 4.16
C VAL A 48 5.41 -2.90 4.22
N PHE A 49 6.72 -3.03 3.99
CA PHE A 49 7.63 -1.88 3.89
C PHE A 49 7.22 -0.94 2.75
N LEU A 50 6.96 -1.47 1.56
CA LEU A 50 6.53 -0.68 0.40
C LEU A 50 5.17 -0.02 0.66
N SER A 51 4.22 -0.73 1.27
CA SER A 51 2.94 -0.18 1.68
C SER A 51 3.09 0.95 2.69
N SER A 52 4.03 0.87 3.62
CA SER A 52 4.31 1.94 4.58
C SER A 52 4.85 3.19 3.87
N VAL A 53 5.78 3.01 2.92
CA VAL A 53 6.29 4.12 2.09
C VAL A 53 5.16 4.75 1.27
N LEU A 54 4.25 3.95 0.69
CA LEU A 54 3.09 4.47 -0.05
C LEU A 54 2.14 5.23 0.85
N VAL A 55 1.84 4.73 2.05
CA VAL A 55 1.00 5.42 3.03
C VAL A 55 1.64 6.74 3.46
N LEU A 56 2.93 6.73 3.79
CA LEU A 56 3.69 7.95 4.12
C LEU A 56 3.74 8.92 2.94
N PHE A 57 3.88 8.44 1.71
CA PHE A 57 3.83 9.25 0.50
C PHE A 57 2.46 9.90 0.33
N ILE A 58 1.38 9.14 0.50
CA ILE A 58 0.03 9.68 0.47
C ILE A 58 -0.18 10.73 1.56
N PHE A 59 0.24 10.44 2.80
CA PHE A 59 0.18 11.42 3.89
C PHE A 59 1.01 12.65 3.58
N ALA A 60 2.23 12.52 3.06
CA ALA A 60 3.07 13.65 2.68
C ALA A 60 2.45 14.50 1.56
N VAL A 61 1.79 13.88 0.58
CA VAL A 61 1.07 14.58 -0.49
C VAL A 61 -0.20 15.27 0.05
N ILE A 62 -0.93 14.63 0.98
CA ILE A 62 -2.15 15.15 1.62
C ILE A 62 -1.85 16.28 2.61
N ILE A 63 -0.84 16.11 3.46
CA ILE A 63 -0.47 17.02 4.55
C ILE A 63 0.25 18.26 4.03
N LYS A 64 0.64 18.29 2.74
CA LYS A 64 1.21 19.48 2.09
C LYS A 64 0.19 20.61 1.80
N ASP A 65 -0.94 20.62 2.49
CA ASP A 65 -1.87 21.76 2.54
C ASP A 65 -1.98 22.31 3.96
N LYS A 66 -0.84 22.78 4.48
CA LYS A 66 -0.72 24.09 5.15
C LYS A 66 0.52 24.80 4.63
#